data_AF-A0A8H4ZRV1-F1
#
_entry.id   AF-A0A8H4ZRV1-F1
#
_cell.length_a   1.000
_cell.length_b   1.000
_cell.length_c   1.000
_cell.angle_alpha   90.00
_cell.angle_beta   90.00
_cell.angle_gamma   90.00
#
_symmetry.space_group_name_H-M   'P 1'
#
loop_
_entity.id
_entity.type
_entity.pdbx_description
1 polymer ?
#
loop_
_entity_poly.entity_id
_entity_poly.type
_entity_poly.pdbx_seq_one_letter_code
_entity_poly.pdbx_strand_id
1 'polypeptide(L)'
;MPPMYPLKPTNPEYRKYDDYFNDNWKHALKIAKVRKIFRVRDKELAASYRWRRHKRYGGKSVHRARLLFHGTTRACNAGEEKGNGKMKWCNKSDCGLCGIMKNSFKVSKSSK
;
A
#
# COMPACT_ATOMS: atom_id res chain seq x y z
N MET A 1 -1.57 13.37 3.15
CA MET A 1 -1.19 11.95 2.97
C MET A 1 0.25 11.91 2.49
N PRO A 2 1.12 11.06 3.05
CA PRO A 2 2.50 11.00 2.58
C PRO A 2 2.55 10.61 1.09
N PRO A 3 3.39 11.26 0.28
CA PRO A 3 3.55 10.88 -1.12
C PRO A 3 4.06 9.44 -1.27
N MET A 4 3.67 8.79 -2.35
CA MET A 4 4.12 7.44 -2.70
C MET A 4 4.98 7.50 -3.96
N TYR A 5 6.10 6.78 -3.93
CA TYR A 5 7.13 6.77 -4.96
C TYR A 5 7.23 5.36 -5.53
N PRO A 6 7.43 5.22 -6.85
CA PRO A 6 7.59 3.92 -7.47
C PRO A 6 8.97 3.39 -7.12
N LEU A 7 9.03 2.11 -6.76
CA LEU A 7 10.28 1.38 -6.69
C LEU A 7 10.65 0.91 -8.10
N LYS A 8 11.90 1.15 -8.49
CA LYS A 8 12.45 0.58 -9.73
C LYS A 8 12.70 -0.91 -9.52
N PRO A 9 12.53 -1.77 -10.54
CA PRO A 9 12.85 -3.20 -10.44
C PRO A 9 14.30 -3.50 -10.03
N THR A 10 15.23 -2.58 -10.30
CA THR A 10 16.63 -2.67 -9.87
C THR A 10 16.85 -2.41 -8.38
N ASN A 11 15.83 -1.94 -7.65
CA ASN A 11 15.91 -1.71 -6.22
C ASN A 11 15.78 -3.06 -5.47
N PRO A 12 16.68 -3.41 -4.54
CA PRO A 12 16.58 -4.66 -3.78
C PRO A 12 15.26 -4.83 -3.01
N GLU A 13 14.66 -3.75 -2.52
CA GLU A 13 13.35 -3.82 -1.88
C GLU A 13 12.22 -4.17 -2.85
N TYR A 14 12.34 -3.78 -4.12
CA TYR A 14 11.37 -4.20 -5.13
C TYR A 14 11.34 -5.72 -5.19
N ARG A 15 12.51 -6.34 -5.36
CA ARG A 15 12.63 -7.80 -5.44
C ARG A 15 12.10 -8.48 -4.18
N LYS A 16 12.50 -7.99 -3.01
CA LYS A 16 11.99 -8.50 -1.73
C LYS A 16 10.47 -8.55 -1.66
N TYR A 17 9.78 -7.48 -2.04
CA TYR A 17 8.31 -7.42 -1.96
C TYR A 17 7.61 -8.12 -3.13
N ASP A 18 8.26 -8.23 -4.29
CA ASP A 18 7.81 -9.04 -5.42
C ASP A 18 7.83 -10.52 -5.05
N ASP A 19 8.96 -11.04 -4.57
CA ASP A 19 9.12 -12.40 -4.08
C ASP A 19 8.12 -12.68 -2.94
N TYR A 20 8.03 -11.80 -1.94
CA TYR A 20 7.08 -11.95 -0.82
C TYR A 20 5.62 -12.04 -1.28
N PHE A 21 5.22 -11.32 -2.33
CA PHE A 21 3.87 -11.43 -2.90
C PHE A 21 3.67 -12.78 -3.59
N ASN A 22 4.60 -13.18 -4.44
CA ASN A 22 4.50 -14.43 -5.21
C ASN A 22 4.53 -15.67 -4.28
N ASP A 23 5.42 -15.68 -3.29
CA ASP A 23 5.56 -16.78 -2.32
C ASP A 23 4.31 -16.96 -1.43
N ASN A 24 3.53 -15.88 -1.25
CA ASN A 24 2.33 -15.89 -0.41
C ASN A 24 1.03 -15.83 -1.24
N TRP A 25 1.11 -16.04 -2.55
CA TRP A 25 -0.07 -16.10 -3.40
C TRP A 25 -0.82 -17.42 -3.18
N LYS A 26 -2.05 -17.34 -2.65
CA LYS A 26 -2.86 -18.52 -2.26
C LYS A 26 -3.98 -18.85 -3.24
N HIS A 27 -4.08 -18.16 -4.37
CA HIS A 27 -5.19 -18.35 -5.31
C HIS A 27 -4.75 -19.20 -6.51
N ALA A 28 -4.82 -20.53 -6.36
CA ALA A 28 -4.36 -21.49 -7.39
C ALA A 28 -5.01 -21.29 -8.77
N LEU A 29 -6.26 -20.82 -8.82
CA LEU A 29 -7.01 -20.60 -10.07
C LEU A 29 -6.88 -19.18 -10.63
N LYS A 30 -6.12 -18.29 -9.96
CA LYS A 30 -5.96 -16.91 -10.38
C LYS A 30 -4.50 -16.61 -10.64
N ILE A 31 -4.24 -15.88 -11.72
CA ILE A 31 -2.91 -15.40 -12.06
C ILE A 31 -2.80 -13.94 -11.64
N ALA A 32 -1.73 -13.60 -10.93
CA ALA A 32 -1.37 -12.23 -10.63
C ALA A 32 0.08 -11.97 -11.07
N LYS A 33 0.33 -10.75 -11.56
CA LYS A 33 1.68 -10.28 -11.88
C LYS A 33 1.88 -8.92 -11.24
N VAL A 34 2.96 -8.77 -10.48
CA VAL A 34 3.34 -7.48 -9.91
C VAL A 34 3.74 -6.56 -11.06
N ARG A 35 2.99 -5.46 -11.24
CA ARG A 35 3.27 -4.46 -12.28
C ARG A 35 4.13 -3.32 -11.76
N LYS A 36 3.85 -2.84 -10.55
CA LYS A 36 4.53 -1.73 -9.89
C LYS A 36 4.42 -1.87 -8.39
N ILE A 37 5.49 -1.51 -7.69
CA ILE A 37 5.52 -1.41 -6.23
C ILE A 37 5.75 0.06 -5.87
N PHE A 38 4.94 0.58 -4.97
CA PHE A 38 5.05 1.95 -4.47
C PHE A 38 5.39 1.95 -2.98
N ARG A 39 6.29 2.83 -2.56
CA ARG A 39 6.62 3.03 -1.15
C ARG A 39 6.49 4.49 -0.74
N VAL A 40 6.21 4.69 0.55
CA VAL A 40 6.43 5.98 1.21
C VAL A 40 7.88 6.00 1.70
N ARG A 41 8.60 7.13 1.58
CA ARG A 41 9.96 7.22 2.14
C ARG A 41 9.91 7.34 3.66
N ASP A 42 10.93 6.83 4.34
CA ASP A 42 10.95 6.78 5.81
C ASP A 42 10.72 8.14 6.48
N LYS A 43 11.31 9.22 5.95
CA LYS A 43 11.08 10.59 6.46
C LYS A 43 9.61 11.00 6.37
N GLU A 44 8.94 10.71 5.26
CA GLU A 44 7.53 11.05 5.06
C GLU A 44 6.60 10.14 5.87
N LEU A 45 6.96 8.86 6.01
CA LEU A 45 6.25 7.92 6.86
C LEU A 45 6.35 8.37 8.32
N ALA A 46 7.56 8.70 8.79
CA ALA A 46 7.82 9.14 10.15
C ALA A 46 7.02 10.39 10.55
N ALA A 47 6.86 11.33 9.62
CA ALA A 47 6.03 12.52 9.80
C ALA A 47 4.52 12.26 9.68
N SER A 48 4.12 11.09 9.17
CA SER A 48 2.71 10.82 8.88
C SER A 48 1.86 10.60 10.14
N TYR A 49 0.60 11.01 10.08
CA TYR A 49 -0.40 10.66 11.10
C TYR A 49 -0.49 9.14 11.33
N ARG A 50 -0.36 8.35 10.25
CA ARG A 50 -0.42 6.88 10.32
C ARG A 50 0.68 6.30 11.21
N TRP A 51 1.91 6.78 11.05
CA TRP A 51 3.02 6.32 11.86
C TRP A 51 2.88 6.74 13.33
N ARG A 52 2.47 7.98 13.59
CA ARG A 52 2.16 8.44 14.95
C ARG A 52 1.08 7.57 15.61
N ARG A 53 0.01 7.28 14.87
CA ARG A 53 -1.08 6.39 15.32
C ARG A 53 -0.56 4.98 15.57
N HIS A 54 0.22 4.41 14.64
CA HIS A 54 0.81 3.09 14.79
C HIS A 54 1.70 3.01 16.04
N LYS A 55 2.59 3.99 16.28
CA LYS A 55 3.42 4.02 17.49
C LYS A 55 2.60 4.10 18.77
N ARG A 56 1.52 4.90 18.79
CA ARG A 56 0.63 5.01 19.95
C ARG A 56 -0.05 3.69 20.32
N TYR A 57 -0.50 2.92 19.34
CA TYR A 57 -1.17 1.63 19.58
C TYR A 57 -0.20 0.44 19.63
N GLY A 58 0.97 0.55 19.00
CA GLY A 58 1.96 -0.52 18.87
C GLY A 58 2.91 -0.66 20.06
N GLY A 59 2.96 0.32 20.96
CA GLY A 59 3.91 0.39 22.09
C GLY A 59 3.92 -0.79 23.07
N LYS A 60 3.04 -1.78 22.94
CA LYS A 60 3.05 -3.03 23.72
C LYS A 60 3.15 -4.31 22.88
N SER A 61 3.19 -4.22 21.54
CA SER A 61 3.03 -5.39 20.66
C SER A 61 3.75 -5.31 19.32
N VAL A 62 4.75 -4.43 19.16
CA VAL A 62 5.53 -4.35 17.90
C VAL A 62 6.09 -5.72 17.51
N HIS A 63 6.49 -6.55 18.48
CA HIS A 63 6.94 -7.93 18.27
C HIS A 63 5.91 -8.86 17.62
N ARG A 64 4.61 -8.49 17.65
CA ARG A 64 3.51 -9.22 17.01
C ARG A 64 3.07 -8.59 15.68
N ALA A 65 3.70 -7.50 15.24
CA ALA A 65 3.40 -6.92 13.94
C ALA A 65 3.77 -7.90 12.83
N ARG A 66 2.82 -8.13 11.92
CA ARG A 66 3.02 -8.97 10.74
C ARG A 66 2.77 -8.14 9.49
N LEU A 67 3.58 -8.38 8.46
CA LEU A 67 3.30 -7.89 7.12
C LEU A 67 2.18 -8.75 6.53
N LEU A 68 1.11 -8.12 6.04
CA LEU A 68 -0.04 -8.81 5.47
C LEU A 68 -0.51 -8.06 4.21
N PHE A 69 -1.18 -8.78 3.32
CA PHE A 69 -1.80 -8.21 2.12
C PHE A 69 -3.25 -7.81 2.37
N HIS A 70 -3.66 -6.70 1.77
CA HIS A 70 -5.05 -6.25 1.76
C HIS A 70 -5.43 -5.83 0.34
N GLY A 71 -6.20 -6.67 -0.34
CA GLY A 71 -6.77 -6.35 -1.67
C GLY A 71 -7.89 -5.32 -1.55
N THR A 72 -8.02 -4.44 -2.53
CA THR A 72 -9.10 -3.45 -2.59
C THR A 72 -9.43 -3.09 -4.04
N THR A 73 -10.59 -2.50 -4.27
CA THR A 73 -11.00 -2.01 -5.59
C THR A 73 -10.35 -0.67 -5.92
N ARG A 74 -10.30 -0.35 -7.20
CA ARG A 74 -9.76 0.93 -7.70
C ARG A 74 -10.63 1.42 -8.86
N ALA A 75 -11.15 2.64 -8.75
CA ALA A 75 -11.98 3.29 -9.78
C ALA A 75 -11.24 4.40 -10.57
N CYS A 76 -9.92 4.49 -10.39
CA CYS A 76 -9.06 5.50 -11.01
C CYS A 76 -7.77 4.86 -11.50
N ASN A 77 -6.93 5.62 -12.21
CA ASN A 77 -5.67 5.14 -12.76
C ASN A 77 -4.47 5.37 -11.82
N ALA A 78 -4.71 5.37 -10.50
CA ALA A 78 -3.65 5.54 -9.51
C ALA A 78 -2.56 4.50 -9.71
N GLY A 79 -1.31 4.96 -9.88
CA GLY A 79 -0.14 4.15 -10.14
C GLY A 79 0.20 3.99 -11.63
N GLU A 80 -0.62 4.50 -12.55
CA GLU A 80 -0.42 4.42 -14.00
C GLU A 80 -0.02 5.77 -14.62
N GLU A 81 0.12 6.82 -13.82
CA GLU A 81 0.37 8.17 -14.32
C GLU A 81 1.71 8.27 -15.04
N LYS A 82 1.70 8.94 -16.21
CA LYS A 82 2.91 9.39 -16.91
C LYS A 82 3.40 10.67 -16.23
N GLY A 83 4.67 10.74 -15.85
CA GLY A 83 5.28 11.95 -15.27
C GLY A 83 6.21 11.69 -14.07
N ASN A 84 6.26 12.65 -13.16
CA ASN A 84 7.16 12.80 -11.98
C ASN A 84 7.12 11.67 -10.92
N GLY A 85 6.62 10.48 -11.27
CA GLY A 85 6.72 9.23 -10.52
C GLY A 85 5.77 9.10 -9.33
N LYS A 86 5.24 10.22 -8.80
CA LYS A 86 4.36 10.19 -7.62
C LYS A 86 2.94 9.73 -7.99
N MET A 87 2.37 8.88 -7.15
CA MET A 87 0.99 8.43 -7.30
C MET A 87 0.00 9.58 -7.05
N LYS A 88 -0.99 9.74 -7.94
CA LYS A 88 -2.07 10.73 -7.79
C LYS A 88 -3.33 10.06 -7.23
N TRP A 89 -4.08 10.82 -6.44
CA TRP A 89 -5.21 10.31 -5.69
C TRP A 89 -6.52 10.92 -6.18
N CYS A 90 -7.52 10.11 -6.51
CA CYS A 90 -8.84 10.60 -6.91
C CYS A 90 -9.78 10.81 -5.71
N ASN A 91 -10.88 11.53 -5.93
CA ASN A 91 -11.95 11.74 -4.93
C ASN A 91 -13.19 10.85 -5.16
N LYS A 92 -13.14 9.88 -6.08
CA LYS A 92 -14.29 9.03 -6.36
C LYS A 92 -14.64 8.17 -5.15
N SER A 93 -15.92 8.12 -4.80
CA SER A 93 -16.45 7.43 -3.61
C SER A 93 -16.32 5.90 -3.70
N ASP A 94 -16.36 5.36 -4.91
CA ASP A 94 -16.21 3.94 -5.26
C ASP A 94 -14.74 3.47 -5.34
N CYS A 95 -13.77 4.37 -5.18
CA CYS A 95 -12.35 4.03 -5.24
C CYS A 95 -11.83 3.56 -3.87
N GLY A 96 -11.88 2.24 -3.63
CA GLY A 96 -11.40 1.61 -2.39
C GLY A 96 -9.97 2.02 -2.02
N LEU A 97 -9.03 1.94 -2.97
CA LEU A 97 -7.64 2.36 -2.79
C LEU A 97 -7.51 3.81 -2.27
N CYS A 98 -8.11 4.78 -2.98
CA CYS A 98 -8.02 6.19 -2.58
C CYS A 98 -8.77 6.46 -1.27
N GLY A 99 -9.87 5.75 -1.03
CA GLY A 99 -10.64 5.80 0.20
C GLY A 99 -9.83 5.37 1.42
N ILE A 100 -9.19 4.19 1.36
CA ILE A 100 -8.29 3.67 2.42
C ILE A 100 -7.10 4.62 2.61
N MET A 101 -6.52 5.09 1.51
CA MET A 101 -5.34 5.95 1.55
C MET A 101 -5.62 7.35 2.11
N LYS A 102 -6.86 7.83 2.06
CA LYS A 102 -7.29 9.06 2.74
C LYS A 102 -7.75 8.84 4.18
N ASN A 103 -8.51 7.78 4.42
CA ASN A 103 -9.28 7.61 5.66
C ASN A 103 -8.77 6.50 6.58
N SER A 104 -7.62 5.88 6.25
CA SER A 104 -7.15 4.62 6.84
C SER A 104 -8.06 3.43 6.53
N PHE A 105 -7.66 2.24 6.96
CA PHE A 105 -8.55 1.08 6.97
C PHE A 105 -9.74 1.38 7.89
N LYS A 106 -10.93 1.47 7.30
CA LYS A 106 -12.20 1.51 8.03
C LYS A 106 -12.82 0.14 7.86
N VAL A 107 -13.10 -0.57 8.95
CA VAL A 107 -13.71 -1.91 8.91
C VAL A 107 -15.01 -1.89 8.10
N SER A 108 -15.80 -0.82 8.23
CA SER A 108 -17.03 -0.61 7.44
C SER A 108 -16.83 -0.38 5.94
N LYS A 109 -15.59 -0.21 5.47
CA LYS A 109 -15.21 0.00 4.07
C LYS A 109 -14.24 -1.05 3.54
N SER A 110 -13.84 -2.01 4.36
CA SER A 110 -13.10 -3.18 3.94
C SER A 110 -14.11 -4.17 3.36
N SER A 111 -13.98 -4.53 2.08
CA SER A 111 -14.88 -5.48 1.43
C SER A 111 -14.90 -6.82 2.19
N LYS A 112 -16.09 -7.41 2.33
CA LYS A 112 -16.27 -8.82 2.66
C LYS A 112 -15.85 -9.69 1.50
#